data_AF-X6HKU6-F1
#
_entry.id   AF-X6HKU6-F1
#
_cell.length_a   1.000
_cell.length_b   1.000
_cell.length_c   1.000
_cell.angle_alpha   90.00
_cell.angle_beta   90.00
_cell.angle_gamma   90.00
#
_symmetry.space_group_name_H-M   'P 1'
#
loop_
_entity.id
_entity.type
_entity.pdbx_description
1 polymer ?
#
loop_
_entity_poly.entity_id
_entity_poly.type
_entity_poly.pdbx_seq_one_letter_code
_entity_poly.pdbx_strand_id
1 'polypeptide(L)'
;MKLLIDGDMIVHRSTVAVEKDTRFLDRYHILFSDFNDAWGVLQGTLEDLTDIAGTDDIEFHFSDPEVNWRKELVEPDYKSNRKSSRKPLAYWAVVEEIERLYPFVRIPTLEADDTLGITQSRAEPGTTCIWSLDKDLKQVPGLHLRDDEIITISLEEADAFHMFQTLAGDPVDGYSGCPGVGKETALKALQGGTKLWPEEHTLKRGPRKGEIETRWVEVPAENPWKTVLSHYRRAGLKPAEALRQARLAKILRAEDYENGVIKLWVPSNPQK
;
A
#
# COMPACT_ATOMS: atom_id res chain seq x y z
N MET A 1 9.35 -15.04 17.85
CA MET A 1 8.81 -14.00 16.96
C MET A 1 8.07 -14.74 15.86
N LYS A 2 6.85 -14.36 15.52
CA LYS A 2 6.07 -14.96 14.44
C LYS A 2 6.31 -14.19 13.14
N LEU A 3 6.54 -14.88 12.04
CA LEU A 3 6.69 -14.28 10.72
C LEU A 3 5.33 -14.25 10.00
N LEU A 4 4.85 -13.04 9.72
CA LEU A 4 3.59 -12.77 9.04
C LEU A 4 3.85 -12.63 7.53
N ILE A 5 3.40 -13.59 6.74
CA ILE A 5 3.67 -13.68 5.31
C ILE A 5 2.51 -13.08 4.51
N ASP A 6 2.81 -12.17 3.60
CA ASP A 6 1.89 -11.79 2.53
C ASP A 6 1.66 -12.97 1.58
N GLY A 7 0.55 -13.67 1.80
CA GLY A 7 0.17 -14.89 1.12
C GLY A 7 -0.17 -14.65 -0.35
N ASP A 8 -0.83 -13.54 -0.68
CA ASP A 8 -1.15 -13.25 -2.07
C ASP A 8 0.12 -13.00 -2.89
N MET A 9 1.08 -12.27 -2.32
CA MET A 9 2.36 -11.96 -2.96
C MET A 9 3.22 -13.21 -3.15
N ILE A 10 3.42 -14.01 -2.09
CA ILE A 10 4.30 -15.19 -2.18
C ILE A 10 3.74 -16.22 -3.16
N VAL A 11 2.43 -16.47 -3.14
CA VAL A 11 1.79 -17.42 -4.06
C VAL A 11 1.89 -16.92 -5.49
N HIS A 12 1.60 -15.63 -5.73
CA HIS A 12 1.71 -15.06 -7.06
C HIS A 12 3.14 -15.19 -7.60
N ARG A 13 4.15 -14.87 -6.79
CA ARG A 13 5.57 -14.99 -7.15
C ARG A 13 5.95 -16.44 -7.51
N SER A 14 5.60 -17.40 -6.65
CA SER A 14 5.97 -18.81 -6.84
C SER A 14 5.30 -19.42 -8.06
N THR A 15 4.06 -19.04 -8.36
CA THR A 15 3.31 -19.56 -9.51
C THR A 15 3.70 -18.89 -10.82
N VAL A 16 4.00 -17.59 -10.84
CA VAL A 16 4.54 -16.92 -12.03
C VAL A 16 5.91 -17.48 -12.42
N ALA A 17 6.75 -17.84 -11.45
CA ALA A 17 8.09 -18.38 -11.71
C ALA A 17 8.09 -19.68 -12.54
N VAL A 18 7.00 -20.43 -12.50
CA VAL A 18 6.89 -21.76 -13.13
C VAL A 18 5.88 -21.82 -14.27
N GLU A 19 5.15 -20.73 -14.52
CA GLU A 19 4.18 -20.63 -15.61
C GLU A 19 4.89 -20.51 -16.97
N LYS A 20 4.54 -21.37 -17.92
CA LYS A 20 5.23 -21.53 -19.20
C LYS A 20 4.23 -21.48 -20.36
N ASP A 21 4.58 -20.73 -21.41
CA ASP A 21 3.94 -20.79 -22.73
C ASP A 21 4.74 -21.74 -23.63
N THR A 22 4.09 -22.79 -24.11
CA THR A 22 4.67 -23.74 -25.06
C THR A 22 3.85 -23.84 -26.34
N ARG A 23 4.52 -24.18 -27.43
CA ARG A 23 3.90 -24.35 -28.74
C ARG A 23 3.74 -25.83 -29.07
N PHE A 24 2.53 -26.21 -29.46
CA PHE A 24 2.25 -27.51 -30.05
C PHE A 24 1.96 -27.34 -31.55
N LEU A 25 2.67 -28.10 -32.39
CA LEU A 25 2.57 -28.07 -33.86
C LEU A 25 2.71 -26.66 -34.48
N ASP A 26 3.50 -25.78 -33.86
CA ASP A 26 3.71 -24.37 -34.25
C ASP A 26 2.42 -23.53 -34.43
N ARG A 27 1.28 -24.02 -33.95
CA ARG A 27 -0.04 -23.38 -34.13
C ARG A 27 -0.80 -23.19 -32.83
N TYR A 28 -0.66 -24.12 -31.89
CA TYR A 28 -1.37 -24.06 -30.62
C TYR A 28 -0.46 -23.49 -29.54
N HIS A 29 -0.93 -22.44 -28.88
CA HIS A 29 -0.30 -21.93 -27.67
C HIS A 29 -0.94 -22.60 -26.47
N ILE A 30 -0.12 -23.21 -25.62
CA ILE A 30 -0.55 -23.85 -24.39
C ILE A 30 0.18 -23.17 -23.26
N LEU A 31 -0.62 -22.56 -22.39
CA LEU A 31 -0.15 -22.01 -21.13
C LEU A 31 -0.36 -23.07 -20.05
N PHE A 32 0.70 -23.42 -19.34
CA PHE A 32 0.62 -24.42 -18.27
C PHE A 32 1.50 -24.03 -17.08
N SER A 33 1.17 -24.62 -15.93
CA SER A 33 1.94 -24.52 -14.69
C SER A 33 1.81 -25.84 -13.94
N ASP A 34 2.88 -26.26 -13.29
CA ASP A 34 2.90 -27.46 -12.44
C ASP A 34 2.81 -27.04 -10.97
N PHE A 35 1.90 -27.66 -10.23
CA PHE A 35 1.69 -27.36 -8.83
C PHE A 35 2.92 -27.69 -7.97
N ASN A 36 3.61 -28.82 -8.22
CA ASN A 36 4.76 -29.23 -7.41
C ASN A 36 5.95 -28.31 -7.66
N ASP A 37 6.15 -27.85 -8.90
CA ASP A 37 7.15 -26.83 -9.22
C ASP A 37 6.84 -25.52 -8.45
N ALA A 38 5.60 -25.04 -8.50
CA ALA A 38 5.20 -23.82 -7.77
C ALA A 38 5.36 -23.98 -6.25
N TRP A 39 4.97 -25.14 -5.73
CA TRP A 39 5.10 -25.48 -4.32
C TRP A 39 6.56 -25.52 -3.89
N GLY A 40 7.45 -26.13 -4.69
CA GLY A 40 8.88 -26.16 -4.43
C GLY A 40 9.52 -24.77 -4.38
N VAL A 41 9.13 -23.86 -5.29
CA VAL A 41 9.58 -22.46 -5.25
C VAL A 41 9.11 -21.75 -3.98
N LEU A 42 7.86 -21.97 -3.57
CA LEU A 42 7.32 -21.41 -2.34
C LEU A 42 8.07 -21.94 -1.11
N GLN A 43 8.28 -23.25 -1.00
CA GLN A 43 8.97 -23.84 0.15
C GLN A 43 10.42 -23.39 0.26
N GLY A 44 11.16 -23.31 -0.85
CA GLY A 44 12.52 -22.76 -0.84
C GLY A 44 12.54 -21.29 -0.39
N THR A 45 11.57 -20.49 -0.86
CA THR A 45 11.44 -19.10 -0.39
C THR A 45 11.13 -19.04 1.10
N LEU A 46 10.26 -19.91 1.62
CA LEU A 46 9.97 -19.96 3.06
C LEU A 46 11.20 -20.36 3.86
N GLU A 47 11.96 -21.37 3.42
CA GLU A 47 13.20 -21.82 4.09
C GLU A 47 14.19 -20.66 4.25
N ASP A 48 14.45 -19.91 3.17
CA ASP A 48 15.30 -18.72 3.21
C ASP A 48 14.78 -17.69 4.23
N LEU A 49 13.46 -17.42 4.23
CA LEU A 49 12.85 -16.44 5.13
C LEU A 49 12.88 -16.88 6.60
N THR A 50 12.63 -18.16 6.88
CA THR A 50 12.66 -18.71 8.24
C THR A 50 14.09 -18.74 8.78
N ASP A 51 15.09 -19.00 7.92
CA ASP A 51 16.50 -18.96 8.27
C ASP A 51 16.95 -17.53 8.62
N ILE A 52 16.59 -16.54 7.79
CA ILE A 52 16.89 -15.12 8.06
C ILE A 52 16.17 -14.64 9.33
N ALA A 53 14.89 -15.02 9.50
CA ALA A 53 14.09 -14.63 10.64
C ALA A 53 14.47 -15.37 11.94
N GLY A 54 15.19 -16.49 11.84
CA GLY A 54 15.50 -17.38 12.95
C GLY A 54 14.25 -17.99 13.60
N THR A 55 13.20 -18.28 12.81
CA THR A 55 11.94 -18.82 13.31
C THR A 55 11.17 -19.63 12.29
N ASP A 56 10.55 -20.72 12.73
CA ASP A 56 9.61 -21.54 11.93
C ASP A 56 8.12 -21.20 12.23
N ASP A 57 7.85 -20.26 13.15
CA ASP A 57 6.48 -19.83 13.48
C ASP A 57 5.99 -18.85 12.42
N ILE A 58 5.20 -19.36 11.47
CA ILE A 58 4.71 -18.60 10.32
C ILE A 58 3.17 -18.53 10.29
N GLU A 59 2.64 -17.41 9.81
CA GLU A 59 1.21 -17.20 9.58
C GLU A 59 0.99 -16.45 8.26
N PHE A 60 0.14 -16.99 7.40
CA PHE A 60 -0.15 -16.40 6.09
C PHE A 60 -1.33 -15.44 6.15
N HIS A 61 -1.24 -14.36 5.39
CA HIS A 61 -2.31 -13.38 5.25
C HIS A 61 -2.81 -13.33 3.81
N PHE A 62 -4.12 -13.47 3.62
CA PHE A 62 -4.74 -13.45 2.29
C PHE A 62 -5.83 -12.41 2.21
N SER A 63 -5.95 -11.79 1.04
CA SER A 63 -7.08 -10.94 0.70
C SER A 63 -8.36 -11.76 0.59
N ASP A 64 -9.49 -11.12 0.87
CA ASP A 64 -10.78 -11.60 0.42
C ASP A 64 -10.82 -11.56 -1.13
N PRO A 65 -11.05 -12.70 -1.80
CA PRO A 65 -11.06 -12.75 -3.26
C PRO A 65 -12.30 -12.09 -3.90
N GLU A 66 -13.38 -11.93 -3.14
CA GLU A 66 -14.68 -11.50 -3.65
C GLU A 66 -14.93 -10.01 -3.41
N VAL A 67 -14.60 -9.53 -2.21
CA VAL A 67 -15.00 -8.19 -1.76
C VAL A 67 -13.79 -7.37 -1.31
N ASN A 68 -13.83 -6.07 -1.59
CA ASN A 68 -12.81 -5.13 -1.17
C ASN A 68 -13.47 -3.86 -0.60
N TRP A 69 -13.19 -3.57 0.67
CA TRP A 69 -13.82 -2.46 1.37
C TRP A 69 -13.55 -1.09 0.72
N ARG A 70 -12.41 -0.90 0.04
CA ARG A 70 -12.10 0.36 -0.66
C ARG A 70 -13.11 0.61 -1.79
N LYS A 71 -13.54 -0.45 -2.50
CA LYS A 71 -14.58 -0.37 -3.53
C LYS A 71 -15.95 -0.08 -2.95
N GLU A 72 -16.27 -0.64 -1.79
CA GLU A 72 -17.58 -0.50 -1.17
C GLU A 72 -17.76 0.83 -0.43
N LEU A 73 -16.71 1.29 0.27
CA LEU A 73 -16.79 2.41 1.22
C LEU A 73 -16.19 3.72 0.68
N VAL A 74 -15.34 3.68 -0.35
CA VAL A 74 -14.56 4.85 -0.79
C VAL A 74 -14.72 5.15 -2.29
N GLU A 75 -14.31 4.23 -3.17
CA GLU A 75 -14.26 4.45 -4.62
C GLU A 75 -14.52 3.14 -5.39
N PRO A 76 -15.71 2.97 -6.01
CA PRO A 76 -16.11 1.72 -6.67
C PRO A 76 -15.19 1.24 -7.80
N ASP A 77 -14.45 2.14 -8.44
CA ASP A 77 -13.50 1.85 -9.52
C ASP A 77 -12.04 1.64 -9.04
N TYR A 78 -11.81 1.57 -7.73
CA TYR A 78 -10.52 1.18 -7.15
C TYR A 78 -10.02 -0.16 -7.73
N LYS A 79 -8.73 -0.21 -8.12
CA LYS A 79 -8.08 -1.35 -8.81
C LYS A 79 -8.83 -1.85 -10.06
N SER A 80 -9.70 -1.04 -10.68
CA SER A 80 -10.47 -1.47 -11.88
C SER A 80 -9.60 -1.74 -13.11
N ASN A 81 -8.43 -1.09 -13.19
CA ASN A 81 -7.38 -1.35 -14.18
C ASN A 81 -6.84 -2.79 -14.13
N ARG A 82 -7.02 -3.51 -13.01
CA ARG A 82 -6.56 -4.90 -12.84
C ARG A 82 -7.60 -5.93 -13.27
N LYS A 83 -8.84 -5.54 -13.61
CA LYS A 83 -9.95 -6.48 -13.92
C LYS A 83 -9.63 -7.47 -15.04
N SER A 84 -8.77 -7.12 -15.99
CA SER A 84 -8.40 -7.99 -17.11
C SER A 84 -7.22 -8.93 -16.81
N SER A 85 -6.56 -8.78 -15.66
CA SER A 85 -5.43 -9.62 -15.28
C SER A 85 -5.93 -10.88 -14.59
N ARG A 86 -5.59 -12.04 -15.14
CA ARG A 86 -5.87 -13.33 -14.49
C ARG A 86 -4.82 -13.60 -13.43
N LYS A 87 -5.18 -14.35 -12.38
CA LYS A 87 -4.18 -14.98 -11.53
C LYS A 87 -3.39 -16.03 -12.35
N PRO A 88 -2.10 -16.23 -12.05
CA PRO A 88 -1.29 -17.27 -12.67
C PRO A 88 -1.91 -18.66 -12.44
N LEU A 89 -1.61 -19.61 -13.34
CA LEU A 89 -2.05 -20.99 -13.19
C LEU A 89 -1.48 -21.59 -11.89
N ALA A 90 -2.22 -22.53 -11.31
CA ALA A 90 -1.96 -23.15 -10.01
C ALA A 90 -2.07 -22.22 -8.76
N TYR A 91 -2.36 -20.92 -8.90
CA TYR A 91 -2.52 -20.00 -7.76
C TYR A 91 -3.43 -20.55 -6.66
N TRP A 92 -4.67 -20.89 -7.00
CA TRP A 92 -5.65 -21.37 -6.01
C TRP A 92 -5.28 -22.73 -5.43
N ALA A 93 -4.67 -23.62 -6.21
CA ALA A 93 -4.20 -24.90 -5.70
C ALA A 93 -3.10 -24.71 -4.64
N VAL A 94 -2.20 -23.74 -4.84
CA VAL A 94 -1.17 -23.39 -3.85
C VAL A 94 -1.80 -22.73 -2.61
N VAL A 95 -2.78 -21.83 -2.78
CA VAL A 95 -3.52 -21.25 -1.63
C VAL A 95 -4.19 -22.34 -0.80
N GLU A 96 -4.92 -23.26 -1.44
CA GLU A 96 -5.58 -24.38 -0.77
C GLU A 96 -4.60 -25.25 0.03
N GLU A 97 -3.42 -25.52 -0.54
CA GLU A 97 -2.40 -26.29 0.17
C GLU A 97 -1.80 -25.52 1.36
N ILE A 98 -1.61 -24.20 1.23
CA ILE A 98 -1.18 -23.35 2.36
C ILE A 98 -2.22 -23.40 3.47
N GLU A 99 -3.50 -23.18 3.16
CA GLU A 99 -4.60 -23.19 4.14
C GLU A 99 -4.75 -24.56 4.83
N ARG A 100 -4.33 -25.64 4.17
CA ARG A 100 -4.31 -26.99 4.74
C ARG A 100 -3.15 -27.20 5.73
N LEU A 101 -2.00 -26.57 5.48
CA LEU A 101 -0.75 -26.89 6.16
C LEU A 101 -0.30 -25.85 7.20
N TYR A 102 -0.70 -24.59 7.04
CA TYR A 102 -0.19 -23.48 7.82
C TYR A 102 -1.30 -22.66 8.47
N PRO A 103 -1.00 -21.99 9.61
CA PRO A 103 -1.86 -20.94 10.12
C PRO A 103 -2.07 -19.84 9.08
N PHE A 104 -3.31 -19.36 8.96
CA PHE A 104 -3.62 -18.26 8.06
C PHE A 104 -4.72 -17.34 8.61
N VAL A 105 -4.73 -16.12 8.09
CA VAL A 105 -5.73 -15.09 8.35
C VAL A 105 -6.31 -14.63 7.01
N ARG A 106 -7.63 -14.74 6.88
CA ARG A 106 -8.43 -14.08 5.85
C ARG A 106 -9.66 -13.49 6.53
N ILE A 107 -9.86 -12.18 6.37
CA ILE A 107 -11.01 -11.48 6.95
C ILE A 107 -11.89 -10.98 5.80
N PRO A 108 -13.21 -11.21 5.85
CA PRO A 108 -14.12 -10.71 4.83
C PRO A 108 -13.92 -9.22 4.55
N THR A 109 -13.96 -8.84 3.27
CA THR A 109 -13.77 -7.49 2.71
C THR A 109 -12.36 -6.90 2.78
N LEU A 110 -11.41 -7.53 3.49
CA LEU A 110 -10.08 -6.98 3.72
C LEU A 110 -9.05 -7.52 2.72
N GLU A 111 -8.07 -6.69 2.37
CA GLU A 111 -6.88 -7.13 1.64
C GLU A 111 -5.84 -7.74 2.60
N ALA A 112 -4.94 -8.57 2.09
CA ALA A 112 -3.85 -9.16 2.86
C ALA A 112 -3.08 -8.08 3.64
N ASP A 113 -2.78 -6.96 2.98
CA ASP A 113 -2.12 -5.79 3.56
C ASP A 113 -2.81 -5.25 4.82
N ASP A 114 -4.15 -5.17 4.78
CA ASP A 114 -4.95 -4.70 5.91
C ASP A 114 -4.92 -5.72 7.06
N THR A 115 -5.00 -7.01 6.76
CA THR A 115 -4.91 -8.05 7.80
C THR A 115 -3.52 -8.12 8.43
N LEU A 116 -2.45 -7.91 7.65
CA LEU A 116 -1.07 -7.80 8.12
C LEU A 116 -0.92 -6.57 9.03
N GLY A 117 -1.43 -5.42 8.57
CA GLY A 117 -1.42 -4.16 9.32
C GLY A 117 -2.12 -4.27 10.67
N ILE A 118 -3.32 -4.85 10.69
CA ILE A 118 -4.10 -5.10 11.92
C ILE A 118 -3.37 -6.07 12.85
N THR A 119 -2.85 -7.18 12.32
CA THR A 119 -2.23 -8.23 13.13
C THR A 119 -0.95 -7.75 13.79
N GLN A 120 -0.06 -7.11 13.03
CA GLN A 120 1.18 -6.58 13.58
C GLN A 120 0.96 -5.46 14.59
N SER A 121 0.05 -4.52 14.31
CA SER A 121 -0.22 -3.41 15.24
C SER A 121 -0.98 -3.82 16.51
N ARG A 122 -1.64 -4.99 16.50
CA ARG A 122 -2.29 -5.56 17.68
C ARG A 122 -1.32 -6.39 18.53
N ALA A 123 -0.26 -6.92 17.93
CA ALA A 123 0.73 -7.74 18.61
C ALA A 123 1.60 -6.90 19.55
N GLU A 124 2.20 -7.56 20.54
CA GLU A 124 3.21 -6.91 21.39
C GLU A 124 4.44 -6.54 20.52
N PRO A 125 5.02 -5.34 20.68
CA PRO A 125 6.15 -4.91 19.86
C PRO A 125 7.31 -5.92 19.85
N GLY A 126 7.78 -6.28 18.65
CA GLY A 126 8.88 -7.23 18.45
C GLY A 126 8.48 -8.71 18.51
N THR A 127 7.21 -9.03 18.74
CA THR A 127 6.74 -10.43 18.73
C THR A 127 6.35 -10.92 17.33
N THR A 128 6.08 -10.01 16.39
CA THR A 128 5.80 -10.31 14.98
C THR A 128 6.77 -9.60 14.05
N CYS A 129 6.96 -10.16 12.86
CA CYS A 129 7.70 -9.55 11.76
C CYS A 129 6.94 -9.78 10.45
N ILE A 130 6.71 -8.73 9.67
CA ILE A 130 6.06 -8.85 8.36
C ILE A 130 7.09 -9.19 7.29
N TRP A 131 6.72 -10.08 6.36
CA TRP A 131 7.40 -10.19 5.08
C TRP A 131 6.43 -9.91 3.93
N SER A 132 6.77 -8.91 3.13
CA SER A 132 6.19 -8.66 1.81
C SER A 132 7.16 -7.85 0.95
N LEU A 133 7.00 -7.99 -0.36
CA LEU A 133 7.65 -7.12 -1.35
C LEU A 133 6.78 -5.91 -1.70
N ASP A 134 5.55 -5.84 -1.21
CA ASP A 134 4.71 -4.67 -1.36
C ASP A 134 5.26 -3.51 -0.53
N LYS A 135 5.56 -2.40 -1.20
CA LYS A 135 6.09 -1.19 -0.56
C LYS A 135 5.02 -0.52 0.31
N ASP A 136 3.74 -0.83 0.11
CA ASP A 136 2.64 -0.18 0.78
C ASP A 136 2.63 -0.55 2.27
N LEU A 137 3.11 -1.75 2.62
CA LEU A 137 3.32 -2.18 4.00
C LEU A 137 4.33 -1.33 4.80
N LYS A 138 5.04 -0.39 4.16
CA LYS A 138 5.76 0.67 4.88
C LYS A 138 4.84 1.53 5.74
N GLN A 139 3.53 1.51 5.50
CA GLN A 139 2.53 2.14 6.38
C GLN A 139 2.25 1.36 7.68
N VAL A 140 2.85 0.19 7.89
CA VAL A 140 2.65 -0.61 9.09
C VAL A 140 3.90 -0.52 9.98
N PRO A 141 3.80 0.06 11.19
CA PRO A 141 4.93 0.07 12.12
C PRO A 141 5.25 -1.32 12.65
N GLY A 142 6.49 -1.56 13.08
CA GLY A 142 6.94 -2.85 13.63
C GLY A 142 8.14 -3.41 12.87
N LEU A 143 8.38 -4.72 13.04
CA LEU A 143 9.48 -5.41 12.35
C LEU A 143 9.04 -5.82 10.95
N HIS A 144 9.96 -5.67 10.00
CA HIS A 144 9.79 -6.10 8.61
C HIS A 144 11.05 -6.82 8.16
N LEU A 145 10.90 -8.00 7.56
CA LEU A 145 11.97 -8.67 6.85
C LEU A 145 11.95 -8.16 5.40
N ARG A 146 12.98 -7.41 5.01
CA ARG A 146 13.08 -6.80 3.69
C ARG A 146 14.54 -6.73 3.25
N ASP A 147 14.78 -7.04 1.98
CA ASP A 147 16.12 -7.05 1.39
C ASP A 147 17.10 -7.90 2.23
N ASP A 148 16.65 -9.09 2.66
CA ASP A 148 17.35 -10.07 3.50
C ASP A 148 17.77 -9.58 4.89
N GLU A 149 17.18 -8.48 5.36
CA GLU A 149 17.44 -7.90 6.68
C GLU A 149 16.14 -7.64 7.45
N ILE A 150 16.19 -7.76 8.78
CA ILE A 150 15.10 -7.30 9.65
C ILE A 150 15.31 -5.83 9.95
N ILE A 151 14.37 -5.00 9.49
CA ILE A 151 14.31 -3.57 9.79
C ILE A 151 13.14 -3.28 10.71
N THR A 152 13.21 -2.15 11.42
CA THR A 152 12.09 -1.62 12.21
C THR A 152 11.54 -0.38 11.52
N ILE A 153 10.23 -0.34 11.30
CA ILE A 153 9.53 0.86 10.84
C ILE A 153 8.85 1.51 12.04
N SER A 154 9.17 2.77 12.30
CA SER A 154 8.53 3.55 13.36
C SER A 154 7.12 4.00 12.94
N LEU A 155 6.28 4.34 13.93
CA LEU A 155 4.94 4.88 13.67
C LEU A 155 5.01 6.19 12.87
N GLU A 156 5.99 7.04 13.13
CA GLU A 156 6.17 8.30 12.42
C GLU A 156 6.53 8.08 10.94
N GLU A 157 7.43 7.16 10.64
CA GLU A 157 7.77 6.79 9.25
C GLU A 157 6.56 6.20 8.52
N ALA A 158 5.81 5.34 9.20
CA ALA A 158 4.61 4.73 8.66
C ALA A 158 3.52 5.77 8.33
N ASP A 159 3.27 6.71 9.24
CA ASP A 159 2.31 7.80 9.02
C ASP A 159 2.79 8.78 7.94
N ALA A 160 4.09 9.07 7.89
CA ALA A 160 4.68 9.90 6.84
C ALA A 160 4.53 9.23 5.46
N PHE A 161 4.70 7.92 5.37
CA PHE A 161 4.53 7.19 4.12
C PHE A 161 3.07 7.19 3.63
N HIS A 162 2.10 7.10 4.55
CA HIS A 162 0.68 7.27 4.21
C HIS A 162 0.39 8.65 3.61
N MET A 163 0.94 9.73 4.18
CA MET A 163 0.81 11.08 3.64
C MET A 163 1.53 11.25 2.29
N PHE A 164 2.67 10.59 2.13
CA PHE A 164 3.41 10.54 0.87
C PHE A 164 2.56 9.91 -0.24
N GLN A 165 1.95 8.75 0.01
CA GLN A 165 1.08 8.10 -0.97
C GLN A 165 -0.18 8.91 -1.26
N THR A 166 -0.72 9.60 -0.26
CA THR A 166 -1.84 10.53 -0.47
C THR A 166 -1.48 11.64 -1.46
N LEU A 167 -0.25 12.16 -1.42
CA LEU A 167 0.20 13.19 -2.37
C LEU A 167 0.60 12.62 -3.73
N ALA A 168 1.42 11.57 -3.75
CA ALA A 168 2.05 11.06 -4.96
C ALA A 168 1.16 10.11 -5.76
N GLY A 169 0.14 9.52 -5.11
CA GLY A 169 -0.67 8.46 -5.66
C GLY A 169 0.07 7.14 -5.82
N ASP A 170 -0.69 6.13 -6.21
CA ASP A 170 -0.16 4.86 -6.70
C ASP A 170 -0.97 4.37 -7.91
N PRO A 171 -0.44 4.57 -9.13
CA PRO A 171 -1.08 4.09 -10.36
C PRO A 171 -1.24 2.58 -10.41
N VAL A 172 -0.38 1.82 -9.72
CA VAL A 172 -0.46 0.35 -9.68
C VAL A 172 -1.75 -0.05 -8.98
N ASP A 173 -2.06 0.62 -7.87
CA ASP A 173 -3.27 0.43 -7.06
C ASP A 173 -4.48 1.24 -7.54
N GLY A 174 -4.30 2.09 -8.56
CA GLY A 174 -5.39 2.75 -9.26
C GLY A 174 -5.86 4.05 -8.64
N TYR A 175 -5.06 4.69 -7.77
CA TYR A 175 -5.34 6.03 -7.24
C TYR A 175 -4.23 7.03 -7.59
N SER A 176 -4.60 8.25 -7.97
CA SER A 176 -3.69 9.20 -8.63
C SER A 176 -2.97 10.18 -7.70
N GLY A 177 -3.40 10.30 -6.44
CA GLY A 177 -2.88 11.33 -5.54
C GLY A 177 -3.25 12.75 -5.99
N CYS A 178 -2.42 13.73 -5.65
CA CYS A 178 -2.64 15.14 -6.00
C CYS A 178 -2.12 15.44 -7.42
N PRO A 179 -2.94 16.01 -8.32
CA PRO A 179 -2.49 16.36 -9.67
C PRO A 179 -1.26 17.27 -9.66
N GLY A 180 -0.28 16.92 -10.50
CA GLY A 180 0.98 17.66 -10.63
C GLY A 180 1.97 17.44 -9.47
N VAL A 181 1.69 16.53 -8.53
CA VAL A 181 2.59 16.19 -7.43
C VAL A 181 3.09 14.75 -7.59
N GLY A 182 4.29 14.61 -8.16
CA GLY A 182 4.97 13.32 -8.23
C GLY A 182 5.72 12.97 -6.93
N LYS A 183 6.32 11.77 -6.90
CA LYS A 183 7.09 11.24 -5.75
C LYS A 183 8.12 12.23 -5.19
N GLU A 184 8.94 12.83 -6.05
CA GLU A 184 9.98 13.78 -5.61
C GLU A 184 9.39 15.03 -4.95
N THR A 185 8.30 15.56 -5.51
CA THR A 185 7.63 16.75 -4.96
C THR A 185 6.95 16.43 -3.64
N ALA A 186 6.29 15.28 -3.53
CA ALA A 186 5.68 14.81 -2.29
C ALA A 186 6.72 14.64 -1.18
N LEU A 187 7.84 13.97 -1.50
CA LEU A 187 8.93 13.74 -0.55
C LEU A 187 9.52 15.07 -0.05
N LYS A 188 9.85 15.98 -0.98
CA LYS A 188 10.40 17.31 -0.65
C LYS A 188 9.46 18.09 0.29
N ALA A 189 8.16 18.12 -0.01
CA ALA A 189 7.20 18.89 0.77
C ALA A 189 7.02 18.33 2.19
N LEU A 190 6.92 17.00 2.32
CA LEU A 190 6.72 16.34 3.61
C LEU A 190 7.97 16.38 4.48
N GLN A 191 9.15 16.07 3.93
CA GLN A 191 10.41 16.14 4.68
C GLN A 191 10.78 17.58 5.04
N GLY A 192 10.47 18.54 4.18
CA GLY A 192 10.65 19.96 4.46
C GLY A 192 9.70 20.49 5.53
N GLY A 193 8.64 19.75 5.87
CA GLY A 193 7.59 20.22 6.77
C GLY A 193 6.95 21.51 6.27
N THR A 194 6.78 21.67 4.95
CA THR A 194 6.26 22.90 4.34
C THR A 194 4.88 22.70 3.75
N LYS A 195 4.11 23.80 3.66
CA LYS A 195 2.85 23.89 2.95
C LYS A 195 2.89 25.06 1.96
N LEU A 196 2.03 25.01 0.97
CA LEU A 196 1.89 26.06 -0.02
C LEU A 196 0.86 27.10 0.44
N TRP A 197 1.28 28.37 0.54
CA TRP A 197 0.41 29.48 0.92
C TRP A 197 0.24 30.46 -0.25
N PRO A 198 -1.00 30.84 -0.61
CA PRO A 198 -1.24 31.82 -1.65
C PRO A 198 -1.00 33.24 -1.12
N GLU A 199 -0.08 33.96 -1.75
CA GLU A 199 0.18 35.38 -1.50
C GLU A 199 -0.19 36.20 -2.74
N GLU A 200 -0.78 37.37 -2.51
CA GLU A 200 -1.02 38.36 -3.55
C GLU A 200 0.27 39.12 -3.84
N HIS A 201 0.70 39.09 -5.10
CA HIS A 201 1.88 39.79 -5.54
C HIS A 201 1.53 40.78 -6.66
N THR A 202 1.74 42.07 -6.39
CA THR A 202 1.54 43.12 -7.40
C THR A 202 2.73 43.19 -8.35
N LEU A 203 2.47 43.08 -9.66
CA LEU A 203 3.48 43.20 -10.69
C LEU A 203 3.99 44.65 -10.78
N LYS A 204 5.26 44.88 -10.39
CA LYS A 204 5.85 46.23 -10.34
C LYS A 204 6.41 46.71 -11.69
N ARG A 205 6.57 45.82 -12.68
CA ARG A 205 7.22 46.08 -13.98
C ARG A 205 6.58 45.25 -15.10
N GLY A 206 6.80 45.66 -16.35
CA GLY A 206 6.33 44.96 -17.55
C GLY A 206 4.95 45.42 -18.06
N PRO A 207 4.45 44.81 -19.14
CA PRO A 207 3.18 45.20 -19.78
C PRO A 207 1.95 45.06 -18.86
N ARG A 208 2.05 44.16 -17.88
CA ARG A 208 1.00 43.83 -16.89
C ARG A 208 1.21 44.53 -15.54
N LYS A 209 1.94 45.64 -15.51
CA LYS A 209 2.26 46.37 -14.29
C LYS A 209 0.97 46.86 -13.60
N GLY A 210 0.88 46.62 -12.29
CA GLY A 210 -0.29 46.95 -11.48
C GLY A 210 -1.29 45.80 -11.33
N GLU A 211 -1.19 44.74 -12.14
CA GLU A 211 -1.98 43.53 -11.93
C GLU A 211 -1.52 42.76 -10.68
N ILE A 212 -2.48 42.14 -9.98
CA ILE A 212 -2.26 41.27 -8.84
C ILE A 212 -2.27 39.83 -9.35
N GLU A 213 -1.19 39.09 -9.09
CA GLU A 213 -1.12 37.64 -9.33
C GLU A 213 -1.00 36.88 -8.00
N THR A 214 -1.59 35.69 -7.94
CA THR A 214 -1.35 34.78 -6.82
C THR A 214 -0.04 34.04 -7.01
N ARG A 215 0.88 34.19 -6.07
CA ARG A 215 2.09 33.36 -5.97
C ARG A 215 1.93 32.36 -4.83
N TRP A 216 2.44 31.15 -5.05
CA TRP A 216 2.45 30.12 -4.02
C TRP A 216 3.84 30.08 -3.40
N VAL A 217 3.93 30.42 -2.13
CA VAL A 217 5.17 30.37 -1.36
C VAL A 217 5.16 29.16 -0.43
N GLU A 218 6.34 28.59 -0.18
CA GLU A 218 6.52 27.54 0.82
C GLU A 218 6.63 28.19 2.21
N VAL A 219 5.78 27.78 3.15
CA VAL A 219 5.80 28.21 4.56
C VAL A 219 5.78 26.97 5.46
N PRO A 220 6.21 27.04 6.72
CA PRO A 220 6.10 25.91 7.64
C PRO A 220 4.67 25.37 7.76
N ALA A 221 4.52 24.06 7.72
CA ALA A 221 3.27 23.35 7.94
C ALA A 221 3.13 22.94 9.41
N GLU A 222 1.90 22.99 9.92
CA GLU A 222 1.58 22.58 11.29
C GLU A 222 1.73 21.07 11.49
N ASN A 223 1.44 20.29 10.43
CA ASN A 223 1.57 18.85 10.37
C ASN A 223 1.56 18.38 8.90
N PRO A 224 1.95 17.12 8.62
CA PRO A 224 1.94 16.55 7.27
C PRO A 224 0.60 16.67 6.54
N TRP A 225 -0.54 16.58 7.24
CA TRP A 225 -1.85 16.71 6.61
C TRP A 225 -2.10 18.12 6.04
N LYS A 226 -1.59 19.18 6.69
CA LYS A 226 -1.66 20.55 6.14
C LYS A 226 -0.82 20.72 4.88
N THR A 227 0.33 20.04 4.80
CA THR A 227 1.10 19.93 3.56
C THR A 227 0.22 19.33 2.46
N VAL A 228 -0.38 18.16 2.70
CA VAL A 228 -1.29 17.49 1.75
C VAL A 228 -2.39 18.47 1.27
N LEU A 229 -3.16 19.04 2.19
CA LEU A 229 -4.27 19.93 1.87
C LEU A 229 -3.85 21.15 1.04
N SER A 230 -2.66 21.71 1.29
CA SER A 230 -2.17 22.86 0.55
C SER A 230 -1.86 22.55 -0.92
N HIS A 231 -1.36 21.35 -1.21
CA HIS A 231 -1.11 20.90 -2.57
C HIS A 231 -2.41 20.64 -3.34
N TYR A 232 -3.39 19.97 -2.72
CA TYR A 232 -4.72 19.81 -3.32
C TYR A 232 -5.39 21.16 -3.57
N ARG A 233 -5.28 22.11 -2.62
CA ARG A 233 -5.79 23.47 -2.80
C ARG A 233 -5.14 24.18 -3.99
N ARG A 234 -3.82 24.06 -4.17
CA ARG A 234 -3.10 24.62 -5.33
C ARG A 234 -3.55 23.98 -6.64
N ALA A 235 -3.87 22.69 -6.63
CA ALA A 235 -4.43 21.98 -7.78
C ALA A 235 -5.91 22.34 -8.06
N GLY A 236 -6.52 23.24 -7.27
CA GLY A 236 -7.92 23.62 -7.41
C GLY A 236 -8.92 22.61 -6.85
N LEU A 237 -8.45 21.66 -6.03
CA LEU A 237 -9.25 20.59 -5.46
C LEU A 237 -9.67 20.89 -4.01
N LYS A 238 -10.83 20.35 -3.63
CA LYS A 238 -11.38 20.51 -2.27
C LYS A 238 -10.72 19.53 -1.30
N PRO A 239 -10.70 19.83 0.02
CA PRO A 239 -10.19 18.90 1.05
C PRO A 239 -10.81 17.49 1.03
N ALA A 240 -12.05 17.36 0.56
CA ALA A 240 -12.72 16.07 0.42
C ALA A 240 -12.01 15.15 -0.58
N GLU A 241 -11.37 15.71 -1.61
CA GLU A 241 -10.57 14.95 -2.59
C GLU A 241 -9.32 14.37 -1.95
N ALA A 242 -8.58 15.19 -1.19
CA ALA A 242 -7.43 14.74 -0.42
C ALA A 242 -7.82 13.64 0.57
N LEU A 243 -8.96 13.78 1.24
CA LEU A 243 -9.46 12.78 2.18
C LEU A 243 -9.82 11.47 1.49
N ARG A 244 -10.42 11.51 0.29
CA ARG A 244 -10.70 10.32 -0.51
C ARG A 244 -9.39 9.57 -0.82
N GLN A 245 -8.40 10.28 -1.34
CA GLN A 245 -7.09 9.72 -1.69
C GLN A 245 -6.36 9.15 -0.47
N ALA A 246 -6.44 9.84 0.68
CA ALA A 246 -5.88 9.33 1.94
C ALA A 246 -6.55 8.03 2.39
N ARG A 247 -7.88 7.91 2.24
CA ARG A 247 -8.60 6.69 2.60
C ARG A 247 -8.28 5.52 1.68
N LEU A 248 -8.10 5.77 0.39
CA LEU A 248 -7.69 4.73 -0.57
C LEU A 248 -6.28 4.23 -0.28
N ALA A 249 -5.36 5.14 0.01
CA ALA A 249 -3.98 4.79 0.30
C ALA A 249 -3.80 4.08 1.66
N LYS A 250 -4.69 4.31 2.63
CA LYS A 250 -4.51 3.84 4.01
C LYS A 250 -4.52 2.31 4.10
N ILE A 251 -3.48 1.72 4.69
CA ILE A 251 -3.54 0.34 5.23
C ILE A 251 -4.13 0.37 6.64
N LEU A 252 -5.11 -0.50 6.89
CA LEU A 252 -5.76 -0.60 8.19
C LEU A 252 -4.78 -1.11 9.26
N ARG A 253 -4.82 -0.48 10.43
CA ARG A 253 -4.17 -0.95 11.67
C ARG A 253 -5.22 -1.31 12.71
N ALA A 254 -4.81 -1.80 13.87
CA ALA A 254 -5.69 -2.28 14.93
C ALA A 254 -6.74 -1.24 15.34
N GLU A 255 -6.39 0.05 15.36
CA GLU A 255 -7.30 1.15 15.67
C GLU A 255 -8.34 1.46 14.58
N ASP A 256 -8.11 0.97 13.36
CA ASP A 256 -8.96 1.17 12.20
C ASP A 256 -9.97 0.02 12.01
N TYR A 257 -9.86 -1.07 12.78
CA TYR A 257 -10.73 -2.24 12.68
C TYR A 257 -11.16 -2.78 14.05
N GLU A 258 -12.37 -2.43 14.46
CA GLU A 258 -12.91 -2.79 15.77
C GLU A 258 -14.23 -3.57 15.63
N ASN A 259 -14.32 -4.73 16.29
CA ASN A 259 -15.52 -5.58 16.31
C ASN A 259 -16.10 -5.90 14.93
N GLY A 260 -15.25 -6.09 13.93
CA GLY A 260 -15.69 -6.41 12.57
C GLY A 260 -15.99 -5.20 11.69
N VAL A 261 -15.83 -3.98 12.21
CA VAL A 261 -16.18 -2.74 11.53
C VAL A 261 -14.95 -1.91 11.20
N ILE A 262 -14.86 -1.47 9.95
CA ILE A 262 -13.81 -0.57 9.47
C ILE A 262 -14.13 0.85 9.88
N LYS A 263 -13.19 1.50 10.55
CA LYS A 263 -13.19 2.93 10.82
C LYS A 263 -12.32 3.62 9.78
N LEU A 264 -12.97 4.30 8.83
CA LEU A 264 -12.25 5.05 7.80
C LEU A 264 -11.36 6.13 8.41
N TRP A 265 -10.14 6.23 7.88
CA TRP A 265 -9.18 7.21 8.34
C TRP A 265 -9.74 8.64 8.27
N VAL A 266 -9.40 9.40 9.30
CA VAL A 266 -9.63 10.83 9.42
C VAL A 266 -8.39 11.49 10.04
N PRO A 267 -8.05 12.71 9.62
CA PRO A 267 -6.90 13.40 10.16
C PRO A 267 -7.11 13.75 11.64
N SER A 268 -6.10 13.48 12.46
CA SER A 268 -6.01 13.95 13.84
C SER A 268 -5.96 15.49 13.83
N ASN A 269 -7.06 16.16 14.26
CA ASN A 269 -7.30 17.62 14.17
C ASN A 269 -7.57 18.18 12.75
N PRO A 270 -8.81 18.07 12.23
CA PRO A 270 -9.18 18.72 10.97
C PRO A 270 -9.23 20.27 11.05
N GLN A 271 -9.32 20.85 12.25
CA GLN A 271 -9.62 22.28 12.47
C GLN A 271 -8.49 23.16 13.03
N LYS A 272 -7.36 22.59 13.44
CA LYS A 272 -6.16 23.37 13.79
C LYS A 272 -5.19 23.35 12.62
#